data_AF-A0A822FL71-F1
#
_entry.id   AF-A0A822FL71-F1
#
_cell.length_a   1.000
_cell.length_b   1.000
_cell.length_c   1.000
_cell.angle_alpha   90.00
_cell.angle_beta   90.00
_cell.angle_gamma   90.00
#
_symmetry.space_group_name_H-M   'P 1'
#
loop_
_entity.id
_entity.type
_entity.pdbx_description
1 polymer ?
#
loop_
_entity_poly.entity_id
_entity_poly.type
_entity_poly.pdbx_seq_one_letter_code
_entity_poly.pdbx_strand_id
1 'polypeptide(L)'
;LKEAVGEKIIEKREEELVEKFFQRFRNHEKLLVLGSSTVPRLAIFSFLIYVPAFDKYLHHNFVCILLNDLFGIQGRSGCACAGPYALELLNIDDQKGQIYIKFITEDE
;
A
#
# COMPACT_ATOMS: atom_id res chain seq x y z
N LEU A 1 -1.83 -27.10 -12.68
CA LEU A 1 -2.87 -26.05 -12.74
C LEU A 1 -2.33 -24.77 -13.40
N LYS A 2 -1.25 -24.15 -12.89
CA LYS A 2 -0.63 -22.95 -13.50
C LYS A 2 -0.27 -23.15 -14.98
N GLU A 3 0.34 -24.29 -15.30
CA GLU A 3 0.66 -24.68 -16.69
C GLU A 3 -0.58 -24.88 -17.58
N ALA A 4 -1.73 -25.26 -16.99
CA ALA A 4 -2.96 -25.47 -17.74
C ALA A 4 -3.68 -24.15 -18.07
N VAL A 5 -3.50 -23.10 -17.25
CA VAL A 5 -3.99 -21.74 -17.54
C VAL A 5 -3.06 -21.03 -18.53
N GLY A 6 -1.75 -21.23 -18.40
CA GLY A 6 -0.75 -20.62 -19.26
C GLY A 6 -0.36 -19.21 -18.83
N GLU A 7 0.93 -18.91 -18.94
CA GLU A 7 1.55 -17.65 -18.49
C GLU A 7 0.92 -16.41 -19.13
N LYS A 8 0.73 -16.42 -20.46
CA LYS A 8 0.15 -15.28 -21.20
C LYS A 8 -1.26 -14.91 -20.73
N ILE A 9 -2.06 -15.90 -20.30
CA ILE A 9 -3.41 -15.65 -19.80
C ILE A 9 -3.35 -15.02 -18.41
N ILE A 10 -2.42 -15.48 -17.57
CA ILE A 10 -2.19 -14.92 -16.23
C ILE A 10 -1.71 -13.48 -16.34
N GLU A 11 -0.69 -13.22 -17.15
CA GLU A 11 -0.12 -11.88 -17.38
C GLU A 11 -1.20 -10.91 -17.89
N LYS A 12 -1.93 -11.28 -18.94
CA LYS A 12 -3.04 -10.46 -19.45
C LYS A 12 -4.07 -10.17 -18.36
N ARG A 13 -4.39 -11.14 -17.51
CA ARG A 13 -5.37 -10.95 -16.45
C ARG A 13 -4.86 -10.01 -15.35
N GLU A 14 -3.58 -10.08 -15.03
CA GLU A 14 -2.93 -9.17 -14.09
C GLU A 14 -2.94 -7.73 -14.63
N GLU A 15 -2.62 -7.54 -15.90
CA GLU A 15 -2.69 -6.23 -16.57
C GLU A 15 -4.10 -5.62 -16.52
N GLU A 16 -5.13 -6.41 -16.83
CA GLU A 16 -6.54 -5.97 -16.76
C GLU A 16 -6.94 -5.53 -15.33
N LEU A 17 -6.44 -6.22 -14.30
CA LEU A 17 -6.71 -5.87 -12.91
C LEU A 17 -5.98 -4.58 -12.50
N VAL A 18 -4.74 -4.39 -12.96
CA VAL A 18 -3.97 -3.17 -12.75
C VAL A 18 -4.66 -1.97 -13.40
N GLU A 19 -5.11 -2.13 -14.63
CA GLU A 19 -5.81 -1.07 -15.34
C GLU A 19 -7.10 -0.67 -14.62
N LYS A 20 -7.94 -1.65 -14.25
CA LYS A 20 -9.17 -1.40 -13.49
C LYS A 20 -8.93 -0.66 -12.17
N PHE A 21 -7.89 -1.05 -11.45
CA PHE A 21 -7.53 -0.39 -10.20
C PHE A 21 -7.19 1.08 -10.44
N PHE A 22 -6.28 1.38 -11.37
CA PHE A 22 -5.87 2.75 -11.63
C PHE A 22 -6.97 3.60 -12.27
N GLN A 23 -7.81 3.05 -13.14
CA GLN A 23 -8.98 3.75 -13.67
C GLN A 23 -9.90 4.26 -12.55
N ARG A 24 -10.07 3.47 -11.47
CA ARG A 24 -10.93 3.84 -10.35
C ARG A 24 -10.27 4.76 -9.33
N PHE A 25 -8.99 4.53 -9.04
CA PHE A 25 -8.35 5.04 -7.83
C PHE A 25 -7.21 6.03 -8.07
N ARG A 26 -6.70 6.18 -9.31
CA ARG A 26 -5.55 7.05 -9.60
C ARG A 26 -5.74 8.50 -9.12
N ASN A 27 -6.95 9.03 -9.21
CA ASN A 27 -7.27 10.42 -8.86
C ASN A 27 -8.14 10.53 -7.59
N HIS A 28 -8.14 9.50 -6.74
CA HIS A 28 -8.99 9.51 -5.56
C HIS A 28 -8.32 10.27 -4.41
N GLU A 29 -8.84 11.45 -4.05
CA GLU A 29 -8.22 12.38 -3.09
C GLU A 29 -7.94 11.77 -1.70
N LYS A 30 -8.73 10.76 -1.29
CA LYS A 30 -8.57 10.09 0.02
C LYS A 30 -7.72 8.82 -0.04
N LEU A 31 -7.24 8.42 -1.22
CA LEU A 31 -6.45 7.20 -1.39
C LEU A 31 -5.10 7.55 -1.99
N LEU A 32 -4.05 7.39 -1.19
CA LEU A 32 -2.68 7.54 -1.67
C LEU A 32 -2.13 6.17 -2.05
N VAL A 33 -1.99 5.91 -3.35
CA VAL A 33 -1.36 4.68 -3.85
C VAL A 33 0.15 4.82 -3.75
N LEU A 34 0.79 3.85 -3.11
CA LEU A 34 2.23 3.82 -2.89
C LEU A 34 2.95 3.04 -4.00
N GLY A 35 4.21 3.44 -4.25
CA GLY A 35 5.08 2.87 -5.26
C GLY A 35 4.84 3.44 -6.66
N SER A 36 5.57 2.94 -7.64
CA SER A 36 5.46 3.44 -9.01
C SER A 36 4.12 3.10 -9.65
N SER A 37 3.56 4.07 -10.38
CA SER A 37 2.36 3.94 -11.20
C SER A 37 2.65 4.01 -12.69
N THR A 38 3.92 4.20 -13.07
CA THR A 38 4.36 4.44 -14.46
C THR A 38 5.06 3.24 -15.09
N VAL A 39 5.48 2.26 -14.29
CA VAL A 39 6.14 1.04 -14.77
C VAL A 39 5.18 -0.15 -14.69
N PRO A 40 5.36 -1.18 -15.56
CA PRO A 40 4.64 -2.43 -15.43
C PRO A 40 4.77 -3.02 -14.03
N ARG A 41 3.66 -3.50 -13.46
CA ARG A 41 3.62 -4.06 -12.11
C ARG A 41 2.61 -5.20 -12.02
N LEU A 42 2.82 -6.08 -11.04
CA LEU A 42 1.82 -7.05 -10.64
C LEU A 42 0.61 -6.35 -10.01
N ALA A 43 -0.54 -7.03 -10.00
CA ALA A 43 -1.79 -6.57 -9.39
C ALA A 43 -1.76 -6.61 -7.84
N ILE A 44 -0.69 -6.06 -7.25
CA ILE A 44 -0.45 -5.94 -5.81
C ILE A 44 -0.29 -4.45 -5.52
N PHE A 45 -1.13 -3.90 -4.64
CA PHE A 45 -1.18 -2.47 -4.35
C PHE A 45 -0.98 -2.20 -2.87
N SER A 46 -0.05 -1.30 -2.57
CA SER A 46 0.12 -0.69 -1.25
C SER A 46 -0.53 0.69 -1.29
N PHE A 47 -1.28 1.05 -0.26
CA PHE A 47 -1.98 2.34 -0.22
C PHE A 47 -2.17 2.83 1.21
N LEU A 48 -2.42 4.13 1.34
CA LEU A 48 -2.84 4.79 2.58
C LEU A 48 -4.22 5.43 2.36
N ILE A 49 -5.01 5.52 3.43
CA ILE A 49 -6.28 6.24 3.43
C ILE A 49 -6.11 7.55 4.17
N TYR A 50 -6.25 8.66 3.45
CA TYR A 50 -6.16 10.02 3.98
C TYR A 50 -7.52 10.51 4.47
N VAL A 51 -7.51 11.17 5.63
CA VAL A 51 -8.70 11.75 6.26
C VAL A 51 -8.52 13.27 6.33
N PRO A 52 -9.07 14.02 5.35
CA PRO A 52 -8.87 15.48 5.25
C PRO A 52 -9.27 16.26 6.50
N ALA A 53 -10.30 15.79 7.22
CA ALA A 53 -10.80 16.45 8.43
C ALA A 53 -9.76 16.52 9.56
N PHE A 54 -8.79 15.60 9.58
CA PHE A 54 -7.75 15.54 10.62
C PHE A 54 -6.34 15.76 10.07
N ASP A 55 -6.21 15.98 8.76
CA ASP A 55 -4.93 16.00 8.04
C ASP A 55 -4.01 14.81 8.37
N LYS A 56 -4.61 13.61 8.45
CA LYS A 56 -3.92 12.38 8.89
C LYS A 56 -4.31 11.17 8.07
N TYR A 57 -3.49 10.13 8.15
CA TYR A 57 -3.77 8.83 7.55
C TYR A 57 -4.35 7.86 8.59
N LEU A 58 -5.25 6.98 8.14
CA LEU A 58 -5.73 5.88 8.98
C LEU A 58 -4.60 4.87 9.24
N HIS A 59 -4.57 4.35 10.47
CA HIS A 59 -3.61 3.31 10.84
C HIS A 59 -3.85 2.04 10.01
N HIS A 60 -2.80 1.49 9.41
CA HIS A 60 -2.91 0.35 8.48
C HIS A 60 -3.64 -0.86 9.08
N ASN A 61 -3.39 -1.20 10.35
CA ASN A 61 -4.09 -2.31 11.02
C ASN A 61 -5.59 -2.05 11.14
N PHE A 62 -5.99 -0.82 11.43
CA PHE A 62 -7.40 -0.45 11.51
C PHE A 62 -8.10 -0.65 10.16
N VAL A 63 -7.47 -0.21 9.06
CA VAL A 63 -8.01 -0.40 7.71
C VAL A 63 -8.16 -1.88 7.36
N CYS A 64 -7.15 -2.71 7.63
CA CYS A 64 -7.22 -4.15 7.32
C CYS A 64 -8.29 -4.87 8.15
N ILE A 65 -8.48 -4.51 9.43
CA ILE A 65 -9.55 -5.07 10.27
C ILE A 65 -10.92 -4.72 9.66
N LEU A 66 -11.15 -3.45 9.30
CA LEU A 66 -12.41 -3.04 8.68
C LEU A 66 -12.68 -3.74 7.35
N LEU A 67 -11.66 -3.88 6.50
CA LEU A 67 -11.79 -4.58 5.22
C LEU A 67 -12.19 -6.05 5.42
N ASN A 68 -11.60 -6.71 6.41
CA ASN A 68 -11.91 -8.09 6.73
C ASN A 68 -13.32 -8.23 7.33
N ASP A 69 -13.62 -7.48 8.38
CA ASP A 69 -14.81 -7.70 9.20
C ASP A 69 -16.09 -7.21 8.53
N LEU A 70 -16.01 -6.14 7.72
CA LEU A 70 -17.18 -5.57 7.06
C LEU A 70 -17.38 -6.08 5.62
N PHE A 71 -16.29 -6.45 4.93
CA PHE A 71 -16.34 -6.78 3.50
C PHE A 71 -15.74 -8.14 3.14
N GLY A 72 -15.16 -8.87 4.10
CA GLY A 72 -14.48 -10.14 3.85
C GLY A 72 -13.20 -10.01 3.01
N ILE A 73 -12.66 -8.79 2.86
CA ILE A 73 -11.46 -8.53 2.05
C ILE A 73 -10.24 -8.67 2.94
N GLN A 74 -9.45 -9.70 2.69
CA GLN A 74 -8.20 -9.94 3.41
C GLN A 74 -7.05 -9.17 2.77
N GLY A 75 -6.32 -8.43 3.59
CA GLY A 75 -5.13 -7.69 3.19
C GLY A 75 -4.00 -7.86 4.20
N ARG A 76 -2.80 -7.44 3.81
CA ARG A 76 -1.66 -7.37 4.74
C ARG A 76 -1.47 -5.93 5.20
N SER A 77 -1.23 -5.77 6.49
CA SER A 77 -1.02 -4.46 7.12
C SER A 77 0.45 -4.31 7.54
N GLY A 78 1.03 -3.15 7.23
CA GLY A 78 2.41 -2.82 7.60
C GLY A 78 3.47 -3.54 6.76
N CYS A 79 4.73 -3.15 6.98
CA CYS A 79 5.89 -3.75 6.34
C CYS A 79 6.98 -3.98 7.40
N ALA A 80 6.92 -5.12 8.09
CA ALA A 80 7.88 -5.44 9.14
C ALA A 80 9.21 -6.01 8.60
N CYS A 81 9.16 -6.69 7.44
CA CYS A 81 10.31 -7.43 6.89
C CYS A 81 11.15 -6.64 5.88
N ALA A 82 10.71 -5.46 5.45
CA ALA A 82 11.43 -4.62 4.49
C ALA A 82 11.43 -3.15 4.95
N GLY A 83 11.98 -2.91 6.14
CA GLY A 83 12.08 -1.58 6.77
C GLY A 83 12.65 -0.50 5.84
N PRO A 84 13.81 -0.71 5.18
CA PRO A 84 14.38 0.29 4.27
C PRO A 84 13.44 0.66 3.12
N TYR A 85 12.73 -0.32 2.55
CA TYR A 85 11.76 -0.08 1.49
C TYR A 85 10.58 0.74 2.00
N ALA A 86 10.10 0.49 3.22
CA ALA A 86 9.03 1.27 3.82
C ALA A 86 9.44 2.74 4.05
N LEU A 87 10.70 2.99 4.43
CA LEU A 87 11.23 4.36 4.57
C LEU A 87 11.23 5.10 3.23
N GLU A 88 11.75 4.46 2.17
CA GLU A 88 11.75 5.01 0.81
C GLU A 88 10.32 5.29 0.32
N LEU A 89 9.42 4.32 0.50
CA LEU A 89 8.03 4.40 0.06
C LEU A 89 7.26 5.55 0.74
N LEU A 90 7.63 5.89 1.97
CA LEU A 90 7.02 6.95 2.76
C LEU A 90 7.81 8.27 2.71
N ASN A 91 8.86 8.37 1.89
CA ASN A 91 9.76 9.53 1.82
C ASN A 91 10.30 9.95 3.21
N ILE A 92 10.70 8.95 4.00
CA ILE A 92 11.39 9.12 5.27
C ILE A 92 12.88 9.10 4.96
N ASP A 93 13.47 10.28 4.87
CA ASP A 93 14.91 10.45 4.78
C ASP A 93 15.61 10.20 6.13
N ASP A 94 16.93 10.16 6.12
CA ASP A 94 17.73 9.91 7.33
C ASP A 94 17.43 10.94 8.43
N GLN A 95 17.16 12.20 8.09
CA GLN A 95 16.88 13.24 9.07
C GLN A 95 15.56 12.97 9.81
N LYS A 96 14.48 12.68 9.07
CA LYS A 96 13.19 12.27 9.64
C LYS A 96 13.32 10.96 10.41
N GLY A 97 14.11 10.02 9.89
CA GLY A 97 14.39 8.75 10.56
C GLY A 97 15.01 8.94 11.95
N GLN A 98 16.02 9.79 12.07
CA GLN A 98 16.65 10.12 13.37
C GLN A 98 15.67 10.81 14.32
N ILE A 99 14.82 11.70 13.82
CA ILE A 99 13.78 12.35 14.62
C ILE A 99 12.80 11.31 15.19
N TYR A 100 12.35 10.36 14.36
CA TYR A 100 11.44 9.31 14.81
C TYR A 100 12.08 8.38 15.84
N ILE A 101 13.33 7.97 15.61
CA ILE A 101 14.08 7.15 16.59
C ILE A 101 14.14 7.89 17.93
N LYS A 102 14.51 9.18 17.91
CA LYS A 102 14.59 10.00 19.12
C LYS A 102 13.27 10.01 19.89
N PHE A 103 12.14 10.27 19.22
CA PHE A 103 10.82 10.24 19.86
C PHE A 103 10.48 8.86 20.45
N ILE A 104 10.79 7.77 19.73
CA ILE A 104 10.51 6.41 20.21
C ILE A 104 11.35 6.08 21.45
N THR A 105 12.62 6.53 21.49
CA THR A 105 13.54 6.23 22.58
C THR A 105 13.44 7.17 23.78
N GLU A 106 12.89 8.39 23.61
CA GLU A 106 12.71 9.36 24.70
C GLU A 106 11.43 9.11 25.54
N ASP A 107 10.52 8.25 25.05
CA ASP A 107 9.31 7.83 25.78
C ASP A 107 9.52 6.56 26.65
N GLU A 108 10.77 6.06 26.80
CA GLU A 108 11.19 5.04 27.79
C GLU A 108 11.92 5.66 28.99
#